data_AF-I3DTV6-F1
#
_entry.id   AF-I3DTV6-F1
#
_cell.length_a   1.000
_cell.length_b   1.000
_cell.length_c   1.000
_cell.angle_alpha   90.00
_cell.angle_beta   90.00
_cell.angle_gamma   90.00
#
_symmetry.space_group_name_H-M   'P 1'
#
loop_
_entity.id
_entity.type
_entity.pdbx_description
1 polymer ?
#
loop_
_entity_poly.entity_id
_entity_poly.type
_entity_poly.pdbx_seq_one_letter_code
_entity_poly.pdbx_strand_id
1 'polypeptide(L)'
;MFRENQEFSRIFREINQGFRFFVANYTTAVKNGADVAEQEIIEAVEDRDQPVDIVAGKLFEALKKGVQYAGEQMLDSGVDIVEQMKAKLRKK
;
A
#
# COMPACT_ATOMS: atom_id res chain seq x y z
N MET A 1 -38.98 0.29 -5.54
CA MET A 1 -38.32 0.20 -6.86
C MET A 1 -37.46 1.41 -7.24
N PHE A 2 -37.96 2.58 -7.71
CA PHE A 2 -37.07 3.67 -8.18
C PHE A 2 -36.13 4.27 -7.10
N ARG A 3 -36.61 4.46 -5.87
CA ARG A 3 -35.80 5.00 -4.76
C ARG A 3 -34.73 4.02 -4.25
N GLU A 4 -35.07 2.74 -4.11
CA GLU A 4 -34.11 1.69 -3.72
C GLU A 4 -32.98 1.55 -4.74
N ASN A 5 -33.30 1.66 -6.04
CA ASN A 5 -32.30 1.55 -7.10
C ASN A 5 -31.34 2.77 -7.11
N GLN A 6 -31.85 3.96 -6.75
CA GLN A 6 -31.03 5.16 -6.60
C GLN A 6 -30.11 5.08 -5.37
N GLU A 7 -30.61 4.64 -4.22
CA GLU A 7 -29.77 4.45 -3.03
C GLU A 7 -28.70 3.38 -3.24
N PHE A 8 -29.05 2.26 -3.87
CA PHE A 8 -28.09 1.22 -4.23
C PHE A 8 -27.01 1.75 -5.18
N SER A 9 -27.39 2.53 -6.20
CA SER A 9 -26.43 3.14 -7.13
C SER A 9 -25.47 4.12 -6.45
N ARG A 10 -25.93 4.82 -5.41
CA ARG A 10 -25.13 5.75 -4.62
C ARG A 10 -24.12 5.00 -3.76
N ILE A 11 -24.56 3.98 -3.03
CA ILE A 11 -23.69 3.13 -2.22
C ILE A 11 -22.62 2.47 -3.09
N PHE A 12 -23.02 1.93 -4.26
CA PHE A 12 -22.08 1.30 -5.19
C PHE A 12 -21.05 2.29 -5.74
N ARG A 13 -21.46 3.53 -6.02
CA ARG A 13 -20.55 4.60 -6.45
C ARG A 13 -19.55 4.97 -5.35
N GLU A 14 -20.00 5.05 -4.10
CA GLU A 14 -19.15 5.35 -2.95
C GLU A 14 -18.15 4.20 -2.68
N ILE A 15 -18.58 2.94 -2.77
CA ILE A 15 -17.71 1.75 -2.66
C ILE A 15 -16.65 1.74 -3.78
N ASN A 16 -17.06 1.98 -5.04
CA ASN A 16 -16.12 2.03 -6.16
C ASN A 16 -15.09 3.16 -6.02
N GLN A 17 -15.48 4.32 -5.48
CA GLN A 17 -14.55 5.41 -5.19
C GLN A 17 -13.56 5.01 -4.10
N GLY A 18 -14.03 4.39 -3.01
CA GLY A 18 -13.15 3.87 -1.95
C GLY A 18 -12.18 2.82 -2.46
N PHE A 19 -12.65 1.89 -3.30
CA PHE A 19 -11.81 0.84 -3.89
C PHE A 19 -10.74 1.40 -4.84
N ARG A 20 -11.09 2.37 -5.69
CA ARG A 20 -10.10 3.03 -6.57
C ARG A 20 -9.02 3.76 -5.77
N PHE A 21 -9.41 4.43 -4.69
CA PHE A 21 -8.48 5.11 -3.80
C PHE A 21 -7.56 4.11 -3.08
N PHE A 22 -8.13 3.00 -2.59
CA PHE A 22 -7.35 1.89 -2.01
C PHE A 22 -6.34 1.31 -3.01
N VAL A 23 -6.77 1.00 -4.24
CA VAL A 23 -5.89 0.45 -5.28
C VAL A 23 -4.76 1.42 -5.62
N ALA A 24 -5.05 2.72 -5.75
CA ALA A 24 -4.02 3.73 -6.02
C ALA A 24 -2.96 3.81 -4.90
N ASN A 25 -3.40 3.79 -3.64
CA ASN A 25 -2.50 3.81 -2.49
C ASN A 25 -1.72 2.50 -2.37
N TYR A 26 -2.37 1.36 -2.63
CA TYR A 26 -1.72 0.05 -2.67
C TYR A 26 -0.61 0.00 -3.72
N THR A 27 -0.90 0.41 -4.97
CA THR A 27 0.08 0.43 -6.05
C THR A 27 1.26 1.36 -5.73
N THR A 28 0.97 2.52 -5.14
CA THR A 28 2.01 3.48 -4.74
C THR A 28 2.89 2.91 -3.62
N ALA A 29 2.28 2.34 -2.59
CA ALA A 29 2.99 1.74 -1.47
C ALA A 29 3.88 0.57 -1.90
N VAL A 30 3.37 -0.32 -2.76
CA VAL A 30 4.15 -1.44 -3.31
C VAL A 30 5.31 -0.94 -4.16
N LYS A 31 5.09 0.07 -5.01
CA LYS A 31 6.18 0.66 -5.81
C LYS A 31 7.26 1.25 -4.90
N ASN A 32 6.87 2.06 -3.93
CA ASN A 32 7.81 2.70 -3.00
C ASN A 32 8.59 1.66 -2.17
N GLY A 33 7.93 0.57 -1.75
CA GLY A 33 8.59 -0.55 -1.09
C GLY A 33 9.59 -1.27 -1.99
N ALA A 34 9.24 -1.45 -3.27
CA ALA A 34 10.15 -2.02 -4.26
C ALA A 34 11.37 -1.12 -4.51
N ASP A 35 11.19 0.20 -4.59
CA ASP A 35 12.29 1.16 -4.76
C ASP A 35 13.26 1.11 -3.56
N VAL A 36 12.75 0.97 -2.33
CA VAL A 36 13.58 0.78 -1.10
C VAL A 36 14.33 -0.55 -1.15
N ALA A 37 13.66 -1.63 -1.54
CA ALA A 37 14.30 -2.93 -1.67
C ALA A 37 15.39 -2.92 -2.75
N GLU A 38 15.16 -2.25 -3.88
CA GLU A 38 16.14 -2.11 -4.97
C GLU A 38 17.41 -1.41 -4.50
N GLN A 39 17.29 -0.29 -3.78
CA GLN A 39 18.45 0.43 -3.24
C GLN A 39 19.30 -0.47 -2.34
N GLU A 40 18.68 -1.17 -1.40
CA GLU A 40 19.36 -2.05 -0.46
C GLU A 40 19.95 -3.30 -1.14
N ILE A 41 19.31 -3.79 -2.22
CA ILE A 41 19.84 -4.89 -3.04
C ILE A 41 21.09 -4.43 -3.80
N ILE A 42 21.08 -3.23 -4.41
CA ILE A 42 22.24 -2.68 -5.12
C ILE A 42 23.44 -2.58 -4.17
N GLU A 43 23.24 -2.00 -2.99
CA GLU A 43 24.28 -1.91 -1.95
C GLU A 43 24.78 -3.29 -1.52
N ALA A 44 23.88 -4.27 -1.42
CA ALA A 44 24.24 -5.63 -1.04
C ALA A 44 25.10 -6.38 -2.07
N VAL A 45 24.90 -6.09 -3.36
CA VAL A 45 25.61 -6.78 -4.47
C VAL A 45 26.83 -6.02 -4.99
N GLU A 46 27.01 -4.74 -4.64
CA GLU A 46 28.24 -3.98 -4.91
C GLU A 46 29.44 -4.54 -4.13
N ASP A 47 29.20 -5.15 -2.96
CA ASP A 47 30.18 -5.90 -2.18
C ASP A 47 30.46 -7.29 -2.80
N ARG A 48 31.08 -7.31 -3.98
CA ARG A 48 31.26 -8.52 -4.81
C ARG A 48 32.16 -9.62 -4.24
N ASP A 49 32.90 -9.34 -3.16
CA ASP A 49 33.78 -10.31 -2.50
C ASP A 49 33.10 -11.08 -1.36
N GLN A 50 31.80 -10.92 -1.16
CA GLN A 50 31.09 -11.56 -0.05
C GLN A 50 30.63 -12.99 -0.38
N PRO A 51 30.70 -13.91 0.61
CA PRO A 51 30.06 -15.21 0.53
C PRO A 51 28.57 -15.11 0.16
N VAL A 52 28.08 -16.04 -0.65
CA VAL A 52 26.72 -16.05 -1.21
C VAL A 52 25.64 -16.04 -0.12
N ASP A 53 25.89 -16.68 1.03
CA ASP A 53 25.01 -16.68 2.18
C ASP A 53 24.84 -15.28 2.80
N ILE A 54 25.90 -14.47 2.81
CA ILE A 54 25.83 -13.06 3.26
C ILE A 54 25.02 -12.22 2.28
N VAL A 55 25.29 -12.34 0.98
CA VAL A 55 24.55 -11.62 -0.06
C VAL A 55 23.06 -12.00 -0.04
N ALA A 56 22.74 -13.28 0.12
CA ALA A 56 21.36 -13.77 0.25
C ALA A 56 20.67 -13.22 1.51
N GLY A 57 21.38 -13.16 2.64
CA GLY A 57 20.87 -12.55 3.87
C GLY A 57 20.53 -11.06 3.71
N LYS A 58 21.42 -10.30 3.06
CA LYS A 58 21.17 -8.88 2.75
C LYS A 58 19.98 -8.68 1.81
N LEU A 59 19.85 -9.51 0.77
CA LEU A 59 18.71 -9.52 -0.14
C LEU A 59 17.38 -9.79 0.60
N PHE A 60 17.38 -10.74 1.54
CA PHE A 60 16.19 -11.04 2.33
C PHE A 60 15.77 -9.85 3.22
N GLU A 61 16.73 -9.20 3.89
CA GLU A 61 16.44 -8.01 4.71
C GLU A 61 15.97 -6.82 3.86
N ALA A 62 16.54 -6.61 2.67
CA ALA A 62 16.08 -5.59 1.72
C ALA A 62 14.61 -5.79 1.31
N LEU A 63 14.24 -7.03 0.94
CA LEU A 63 12.86 -7.37 0.60
C LEU A 63 11.91 -7.17 1.77
N LYS A 64 12.33 -7.59 2.98
CA LYS A 64 11.55 -7.41 4.20
C LYS A 64 11.28 -5.93 4.50
N LYS A 65 12.31 -5.07 4.38
CA LYS A 65 12.18 -3.61 4.54
C LYS A 65 11.19 -3.02 3.54
N GLY A 66 11.29 -3.40 2.26
CA GLY A 66 10.37 -2.93 1.22
C GLY A 66 8.91 -3.31 1.50
N VAL A 67 8.67 -4.58 1.89
CA VAL A 67 7.33 -5.06 2.26
C VAL A 67 6.79 -4.33 3.50
N GLN A 68 7.63 -4.11 4.51
CA GLN A 68 7.25 -3.37 5.71
C GLN A 68 6.85 -1.93 5.38
N TYR A 69 7.66 -1.23 4.58
CA TYR A 69 7.40 0.16 4.18
C TYR A 69 6.10 0.29 3.36
N ALA A 70 5.84 -0.66 2.46
CA ALA A 70 4.58 -0.73 1.75
C ALA A 70 3.40 -0.96 2.70
N GLY A 71 3.55 -1.86 3.67
CA GLY A 71 2.53 -2.14 4.68
C GLY A 71 2.19 -0.91 5.54
N GLU A 72 3.18 -0.15 5.98
CA GLU A 72 3.00 1.09 6.75
C GLU A 72 2.21 2.13 5.94
N GLN A 73 2.59 2.39 4.68
CA GLN A 73 1.85 3.31 3.82
C GLN A 73 0.40 2.87 3.55
N MET A 74 0.16 1.56 3.44
CA MET A 74 -1.20 1.01 3.29
C MET A 74 -2.04 1.21 4.55
N LEU A 75 -1.43 1.06 5.74
CA LEU A 75 -2.11 1.27 7.01
C LEU A 75 -2.46 2.75 7.21
N ASP A 76 -1.51 3.66 6.96
CA ASP A 76 -1.73 5.10 7.05
C ASP A 76 -2.85 5.55 6.10
N SER A 77 -2.78 5.09 4.85
CA SER A 77 -3.84 5.32 3.86
C SER A 77 -5.19 4.75 4.29
N GLY A 78 -5.19 3.60 4.97
CA GLY A 78 -6.40 2.96 5.50
C GLY A 78 -7.03 3.76 6.63
N VAL A 79 -6.22 4.32 7.53
CA VAL A 79 -6.67 5.21 8.62
C VAL A 79 -7.35 6.45 8.03
N ASP A 80 -6.72 7.10 7.05
CA ASP A 80 -7.29 8.28 6.37
C ASP A 80 -8.66 8.00 5.75
N ILE A 81 -8.82 6.83 5.12
CA ILE A 81 -10.11 6.41 4.54
C ILE A 81 -11.16 6.27 5.63
N VAL A 82 -10.84 5.59 6.74
CA VAL A 82 -11.76 5.40 7.87
C VAL A 82 -12.15 6.72 8.52
N GLU A 83 -11.20 7.65 8.67
CA GLU A 83 -11.47 8.98 9.21
C GLU A 83 -12.37 9.80 8.29
N GLN A 84 -12.12 9.79 6.98
CA GLN A 84 -12.99 10.45 5.99
C GLN A 84 -14.40 9.87 5.98
N MET A 85 -14.56 8.54 6.13
CA MET A 85 -15.86 7.89 6.26
C MET A 85 -16.59 8.32 7.53
N LYS A 86 -15.90 8.35 8.68
CA LYS A 86 -16.46 8.84 9.95
C LYS A 86 -16.89 10.32 9.86
N ALA A 87 -16.10 11.16 9.20
CA ALA A 87 -16.42 12.58 9.00
C ALA A 87 -17.66 12.78 8.12
N LYS A 88 -17.85 11.96 7.09
CA LYS A 88 -19.06 11.97 6.25
C LYS A 88 -20.31 11.52 7.01
N LEU A 89 -20.18 10.55 7.92
CA LEU A 89 -21.29 10.09 8.77
C LEU A 89 -21.71 11.11 9.83
N ARG A 90 -20.79 11.91 10.38
CA ARG A 90 -21.10 12.98 11.36
C ARG A 90 -21.78 14.21 10.75
N LYS A 91 -21.73 14.40 9.43
CA LYS A 91 -22.38 15.51 8.71
C LYS A 91 -23.79 15.16 8.21
N LYS A 92 -24.32 13.99 8.56
CA LYS A 92 -25.65 13.51 8.22
C LYS A 92 -26.52 13.51 9.47
#